data_AF-A0A950VJP2-F1
#
_entry.id   AF-A0A950VJP2-F1
#
_cell.length_a   1.000
_cell.length_b   1.000
_cell.length_c   1.000
_cell.angle_alpha   90.00
_cell.angle_beta   90.00
_cell.angle_gamma   90.00
#
_symmetry.space_group_name_H-M   'P 1'
#
loop_
_entity.id
_entity.type
_entity.pdbx_description
1 polymer ?
#
loop_
_entity_poly.entity_id
_entity_poly.type
_entity_poly.pdbx_seq_one_letter_code
_entity_poly.pdbx_strand_id
1 'polypeptide(L)'
;GIAATAALLVHQTTIAEPMLPLELWRNPVIVAGSLGNCATGAVMMGVSAFLPAYVQGAMGRSPGAGGLVLGAMSVSWDFASLLGGRIMVRTSYRSTALLGGTALVAGCAMLLALSPERGPLWAAAGSFVIGIGMGFCSTTFIVSIQAAVPWTKRGAATSSAMFLRFVGQALGAAGCGAVLNATLRAHGGPASERLADRVLDAAERARMPPDELARMVGLLARGLHNAYLLAAALAVVSLALALLIPRRLSPRHA
;
A
#
# COMPACT_ATOMS: atom_id res chain seq x y z
N GLY A 1 -17.16 3.03 -13.47
CA GLY A 1 -16.64 1.94 -12.60
C GLY A 1 -17.14 0.60 -13.10
N ILE A 2 -18.30 0.15 -12.61
CA ILE A 2 -18.86 -1.20 -12.88
C ILE A 2 -19.04 -1.49 -14.38
N ALA A 3 -19.54 -0.53 -15.17
CA ALA A 3 -19.68 -0.71 -16.63
C ALA A 3 -18.33 -0.88 -17.35
N ALA A 4 -17.27 -0.19 -16.90
CA ALA A 4 -15.93 -0.35 -17.47
C ALA A 4 -15.31 -1.70 -17.06
N THR A 5 -15.56 -2.18 -15.83
CA THR A 5 -15.14 -3.51 -15.38
C THR A 5 -15.87 -4.61 -16.15
N ALA A 6 -17.18 -4.48 -16.36
CA ALA A 6 -17.97 -5.43 -17.14
C ALA A 6 -17.55 -5.43 -18.62
N ALA A 7 -17.34 -4.25 -19.22
CA ALA A 7 -16.83 -4.12 -20.58
C ALA A 7 -15.42 -4.73 -20.73
N LEU A 8 -14.54 -4.54 -19.74
CA LEU A 8 -13.23 -5.17 -19.72
C LEU A 8 -13.37 -6.70 -19.64
N LEU A 9 -14.22 -7.24 -18.77
CA LEU A 9 -14.42 -8.70 -18.66
C LEU A 9 -14.93 -9.32 -19.96
N VAL A 10 -15.92 -8.69 -20.61
CA VAL A 10 -16.44 -9.13 -21.91
C VAL A 10 -15.35 -9.00 -22.98
N HIS A 11 -14.65 -7.88 -23.04
CA HIS A 11 -13.58 -7.67 -24.02
C HIS A 11 -12.45 -8.70 -23.85
N GLN A 12 -12.04 -9.01 -22.61
CA GLN A 12 -11.02 -10.02 -22.30
C GLN A 12 -11.41 -11.43 -22.76
N THR A 13 -12.70 -11.78 -22.81
CA THR A 13 -13.14 -13.08 -23.36
C THR A 13 -13.05 -13.16 -24.88
N THR A 14 -12.77 -12.05 -25.56
CA THR A 14 -12.82 -11.96 -27.03
C THR A 14 -11.44 -11.85 -27.69
N ILE A 15 -10.37 -11.62 -26.91
CA ILE A 15 -9.01 -11.38 -27.44
C ILE A 15 -8.15 -12.64 -27.33
N ALA A 16 -7.27 -12.86 -28.30
CA ALA A 16 -6.33 -13.99 -28.31
C ALA A 16 -5.29 -13.95 -27.17
N GLU A 17 -4.90 -12.76 -26.70
CA GLU A 17 -3.99 -12.56 -25.58
C GLU A 17 -4.64 -11.69 -24.49
N PRO A 18 -5.50 -12.26 -23.63
CA PRO A 18 -6.12 -11.52 -22.55
C PRO A 18 -5.08 -11.10 -21.49
N MET A 19 -5.11 -9.83 -21.10
CA MET A 19 -4.32 -9.31 -19.97
C MET A 19 -4.70 -9.97 -18.64
N LEU A 20 -5.94 -10.45 -18.50
CA LEU A 20 -6.45 -11.22 -17.37
C LEU A 20 -6.93 -12.59 -17.88
N PRO A 21 -6.01 -13.56 -18.12
CA PRO A 21 -6.42 -14.87 -18.58
C PRO A 21 -7.22 -15.55 -17.44
N LEU A 22 -8.54 -15.62 -17.60
CA LEU A 22 -9.47 -16.13 -16.56
C LEU A 22 -9.13 -17.57 -16.14
N GLU A 23 -8.51 -18.35 -17.03
CA GLU A 23 -7.96 -19.67 -16.75
C GLU A 23 -6.97 -19.69 -15.58
N LEU A 24 -6.16 -18.63 -15.43
CA LEU A 24 -5.14 -18.52 -14.38
C LEU A 24 -5.75 -18.30 -12.99
N TRP A 25 -6.98 -17.77 -12.92
CA TRP A 25 -7.69 -17.54 -11.66
C TRP A 25 -8.20 -18.82 -11.00
N ARG A 26 -8.11 -19.97 -11.67
CA ARG A 26 -8.36 -21.29 -11.07
C ARG A 26 -7.22 -21.73 -10.14
N ASN A 27 -6.03 -21.16 -10.29
CA ASN A 27 -4.87 -21.51 -9.46
C ASN A 27 -4.85 -20.64 -8.18
N PRO A 28 -4.95 -21.25 -6.99
CA PRO A 28 -4.98 -20.50 -5.73
C PRO A 28 -3.70 -19.69 -5.47
N VAL A 29 -2.55 -20.10 -6.02
CA VAL A 29 -1.29 -19.33 -5.94
C VAL A 29 -1.41 -18.02 -6.71
N ILE A 30 -2.01 -18.07 -7.90
CA ILE A 30 -2.19 -16.89 -8.74
C ILE A 30 -3.22 -15.95 -8.11
N VAL A 31 -4.31 -16.48 -7.56
CA VAL A 31 -5.31 -15.69 -6.85
C VAL A 31 -4.69 -15.01 -5.63
N ALA A 32 -3.98 -15.76 -4.77
CA ALA A 32 -3.33 -15.23 -3.58
C ALA A 32 -2.28 -14.17 -3.93
N GLY A 33 -1.46 -14.42 -4.96
CA GLY A 33 -0.45 -13.47 -5.44
C GLY A 33 -1.06 -12.20 -6.01
N SER A 34 -2.07 -12.32 -6.89
CA SER A 34 -2.72 -11.17 -7.53
C SER A 34 -3.50 -10.31 -6.55
N LEU A 35 -4.31 -10.93 -5.68
CA LEU A 35 -5.03 -10.19 -4.64
C LEU A 35 -4.08 -9.62 -3.59
N GLY A 36 -3.00 -10.34 -3.25
CA GLY A 36 -1.94 -9.84 -2.37
C GLY A 36 -1.22 -8.62 -2.95
N ASN A 37 -0.91 -8.64 -4.24
CA ASN A 37 -0.36 -7.48 -4.96
C ASN A 37 -1.33 -6.29 -5.02
N CYS A 38 -2.62 -6.56 -5.18
CA CYS A 38 -3.67 -5.54 -5.10
C CYS A 38 -3.71 -4.90 -3.69
N ALA A 39 -3.78 -5.71 -2.64
CA ALA A 39 -3.81 -5.23 -1.26
C ALA A 39 -2.56 -4.44 -0.88
N THR A 40 -1.36 -4.96 -1.20
CA THR A 40 -0.10 -4.25 -0.96
C THR A 40 0.03 -2.97 -1.80
N GLY A 41 -0.48 -2.96 -3.04
CA GLY A 41 -0.58 -1.75 -3.85
C GLY A 41 -1.47 -0.68 -3.20
N ALA A 42 -2.59 -1.08 -2.61
CA ALA A 42 -3.48 -0.17 -1.90
C ALA A 42 -2.82 0.42 -0.64
N VAL A 43 -2.11 -0.42 0.15
CA VAL A 43 -1.33 0.03 1.32
C VAL A 43 -0.22 1.00 0.89
N MET A 44 0.52 0.67 -0.17
CA MET A 44 1.58 1.51 -0.71
C MET A 44 1.06 2.91 -0.99
N MET A 45 -0.04 3.02 -1.75
CA MET A 45 -0.61 4.30 -2.12
C MET A 45 -1.17 5.06 -0.90
N GLY A 46 -1.82 4.34 0.02
CA GLY A 46 -2.32 4.94 1.27
C GLY A 46 -1.21 5.48 2.17
N VAL A 47 -0.03 4.89 2.16
CA VAL A 47 1.10 5.40 2.96
C VAL A 47 1.84 6.49 2.20
N SER A 48 2.14 6.29 0.91
CA SER A 48 2.92 7.24 0.11
C SER A 48 2.22 8.58 -0.12
N ALA A 49 0.90 8.57 -0.29
CA ALA A 49 0.14 9.80 -0.50
C ALA A 49 0.00 10.63 0.78
N PHE A 50 -0.13 9.97 1.94
CA PHE A 50 -0.60 10.63 3.17
C PHE A 50 0.49 10.82 4.23
N LEU A 51 1.56 10.01 4.24
CA LEU A 51 2.64 10.14 5.22
C LEU A 51 3.45 11.44 5.10
N PRO A 52 3.84 11.92 3.90
CA PRO A 52 4.46 13.24 3.77
C PRO A 52 3.53 14.34 4.26
N ALA A 53 2.23 14.23 3.95
CA ALA A 53 1.23 15.20 4.36
C ALA A 53 1.08 15.23 5.89
N TYR A 54 1.19 14.09 6.58
CA TYR A 54 1.23 14.04 8.04
C TYR A 54 2.48 14.74 8.60
N VAL A 55 3.65 14.44 8.05
CA VAL A 55 4.93 15.00 8.55
C VAL A 55 4.99 16.51 8.29
N GLN A 56 4.47 16.98 7.16
CA GLN A 56 4.44 18.41 6.82
C GLN A 56 3.32 19.13 7.56
N GLY A 57 2.08 18.67 7.38
CA GLY A 57 0.89 19.31 7.92
C GLY A 57 0.74 19.12 9.43
N ALA A 58 0.73 17.87 9.91
CA ALA A 58 0.46 17.61 11.32
C ALA A 58 1.68 17.83 12.24
N MET A 59 2.89 17.47 11.79
CA MET A 59 4.11 17.69 12.58
C MET A 59 4.79 19.04 12.33
N GLY A 60 4.33 19.82 11.34
CA GLY A 60 4.90 21.13 11.01
C GLY A 60 6.35 21.07 10.52
N ARG A 61 6.77 19.94 9.92
CA ARG A 61 8.15 19.76 9.40
C ARG A 61 8.24 20.19 7.94
N SER A 62 9.48 20.37 7.47
CA SER A 62 9.72 20.77 6.09
C SER A 62 9.30 19.67 5.09
N PRO A 63 8.99 20.02 3.82
CA PRO A 63 8.75 19.05 2.77
C PRO A 63 9.89 18.03 2.60
N GLY A 64 11.14 18.48 2.77
CA GLY A 64 12.31 17.61 2.75
C GLY A 64 12.28 16.52 3.82
N ALA A 65 11.80 16.82 5.03
CA ALA A 65 11.66 15.82 6.09
C ALA A 65 10.58 14.77 5.75
N GLY A 66 9.45 15.19 5.18
CA GLY A 66 8.42 14.27 4.67
C GLY A 66 8.95 13.37 3.56
N GLY A 67 9.75 13.93 2.66
CA GLY A 67 10.44 13.19 1.60
C GLY A 67 11.44 12.16 2.16
N LEU A 68 12.25 12.52 3.16
CA LEU A 68 13.19 11.59 3.81
C LEU A 68 12.47 10.42 4.51
N VAL A 69 11.35 10.69 5.16
CA VAL A 69 10.51 9.64 5.78
C VAL A 69 10.02 8.64 4.72
N LEU A 70 9.57 9.11 3.55
CA LEU A 70 9.24 8.19 2.45
C LEU A 70 10.48 7.53 1.84
N GLY A 71 11.60 8.24 1.76
CA GLY A 71 12.86 7.70 1.28
C GLY A 71 13.30 6.47 2.06
N ALA A 72 13.09 6.46 3.38
CA ALA A 72 13.35 5.29 4.22
C ALA A 72 12.52 4.06 3.81
N MET A 73 11.26 4.26 3.41
CA MET A 73 10.40 3.19 2.87
C MET A 73 10.93 2.66 1.54
N SER A 74 11.33 3.55 0.62
CA SER A 74 11.86 3.13 -0.69
C SER A 74 13.16 2.33 -0.55
N VAL A 75 14.10 2.82 0.25
CA VAL A 75 15.39 2.14 0.49
C VAL A 75 15.15 0.76 1.12
N SER A 76 14.37 0.68 2.20
CA SER A 76 14.08 -0.60 2.85
C SER A 76 13.34 -1.58 1.94
N TRP A 77 12.44 -1.09 1.08
CA TRP A 77 11.76 -1.91 0.09
C TRP A 77 12.74 -2.54 -0.91
N ASP A 78 13.62 -1.75 -1.52
CA ASP A 78 14.58 -2.28 -2.49
C ASP A 78 15.51 -3.33 -1.84
N PHE A 79 16.04 -3.05 -0.65
CA PHE A 79 16.88 -4.01 0.09
C PHE A 79 16.12 -5.27 0.49
N ALA A 80 14.87 -5.14 0.98
CA ALA A 80 14.06 -6.28 1.36
C ALA A 80 13.62 -7.12 0.15
N SER A 81 13.44 -6.51 -1.02
CA SER A 81 13.14 -7.25 -2.26
C SER A 81 14.31 -8.15 -2.66
N LEU A 82 15.54 -7.62 -2.62
CA LEU A 82 16.76 -8.39 -2.88
C LEU A 82 16.94 -9.53 -1.88
N LEU A 83 16.76 -9.24 -0.59
CA LEU A 83 16.86 -10.24 0.46
C LEU A 83 15.74 -11.28 0.38
N GLY A 84 14.53 -10.85 0.02
CA GLY A 84 13.34 -11.67 -0.15
C GLY A 84 13.54 -12.76 -1.19
N GLY A 85 14.14 -12.41 -2.33
CA GLY A 85 14.52 -13.40 -3.36
C GLY A 85 15.43 -14.49 -2.80
N ARG A 86 16.43 -14.13 -1.99
CA ARG A 86 17.36 -15.10 -1.37
C ARG A 86 16.69 -15.95 -0.28
N ILE A 87 15.90 -15.33 0.60
CA ILE A 87 15.19 -16.02 1.69
C ILE A 87 14.19 -17.02 1.11
N MET A 88 13.45 -16.64 0.07
CA MET A 88 12.43 -17.46 -0.57
C MET A 88 13.01 -18.75 -1.17
N VAL A 89 14.20 -18.67 -1.78
CA VAL A 89 14.90 -19.85 -2.32
C VAL A 89 15.32 -20.82 -1.20
N ARG A 90 15.65 -20.30 0.00
CA ARG A 90 16.03 -21.13 1.15
C ARG A 90 14.85 -21.65 1.96
N THR A 91 13.70 -20.98 1.90
CA THR A 91 12.51 -21.30 2.70
C THR A 91 11.35 -21.73 1.80
N SER A 92 10.36 -20.86 1.57
CA SER A 92 9.22 -21.09 0.67
C SER A 92 8.59 -19.75 0.30
N TYR A 93 7.77 -19.74 -0.76
CA TYR A 93 6.95 -18.56 -1.09
C TYR A 93 6.09 -18.14 0.11
N ARG A 94 5.41 -19.09 0.75
CA ARG A 94 4.54 -18.78 1.90
C ARG A 94 5.31 -18.12 3.04
N SER A 95 6.46 -18.66 3.43
CA SER A 95 7.24 -18.13 4.56
C SER A 95 7.71 -16.69 4.31
N THR A 96 8.20 -16.39 3.11
CA THR A 96 8.63 -15.04 2.75
C THR A 96 7.45 -14.07 2.67
N ALA A 97 6.31 -14.49 2.10
CA ALA A 97 5.09 -13.68 2.08
C ALA A 97 4.54 -13.40 3.48
N LEU A 98 4.61 -14.37 4.41
CA LEU A 98 4.20 -14.17 5.80
C LEU A 98 5.12 -13.19 6.52
N LEU A 99 6.43 -13.29 6.33
CA LEU A 99 7.39 -12.32 6.89
C LEU A 99 7.13 -10.90 6.36
N GLY A 100 6.81 -10.78 5.07
CA GLY A 100 6.41 -9.50 4.47
C GLY A 100 5.10 -8.97 5.04
N GLY A 101 4.08 -9.82 5.12
CA GLY A 101 2.77 -9.44 5.65
C GLY A 101 2.80 -9.03 7.12
N THR A 102 3.59 -9.73 7.96
CA THR A 102 3.75 -9.36 9.37
C THR A 102 4.48 -8.04 9.53
N ALA A 103 5.55 -7.82 8.76
CA ALA A 103 6.24 -6.53 8.73
C ALA A 103 5.31 -5.41 8.27
N LEU A 104 4.49 -5.64 7.25
CA LEU A 104 3.52 -4.66 6.76
C LEU A 104 2.50 -4.28 7.84
N VAL A 105 1.91 -5.27 8.53
CA VAL A 105 0.98 -5.04 9.65
C VAL A 105 1.67 -4.29 10.78
N ALA A 106 2.89 -4.68 11.16
CA ALA A 106 3.65 -4.02 12.22
C ALA A 106 3.94 -2.54 11.87
N GLY A 107 4.37 -2.28 10.64
CA GLY A 107 4.65 -0.92 10.18
C GLY A 107 3.39 -0.05 10.11
N CYS A 108 2.26 -0.59 9.64
CA CYS A 108 0.97 0.11 9.71
C CYS A 108 0.54 0.37 11.16
N ALA A 109 0.74 -0.58 12.08
CA ALA A 109 0.46 -0.39 13.50
C ALA A 109 1.35 0.71 14.14
N MET A 110 2.60 0.83 13.72
CA MET A 110 3.47 1.94 14.13
C MET A 110 2.93 3.29 13.65
N LEU A 111 2.40 3.35 12.43
CA LEU A 111 1.76 4.57 11.89
C LEU A 111 0.41 4.86 12.56
N LEU A 112 -0.33 3.86 13.02
CA LEU A 112 -1.53 4.08 13.85
C LEU A 112 -1.19 4.74 15.19
N ALA A 113 -0.05 4.35 15.78
CA ALA A 113 0.45 4.96 17.00
C ALA A 113 1.21 6.28 16.75
N LEU A 114 1.14 6.85 15.55
CA LEU A 114 1.82 8.09 15.21
C LEU A 114 1.15 9.27 15.92
N SER A 115 1.93 10.01 16.70
CA SER A 115 1.54 11.29 17.28
C SER A 115 2.55 12.38 16.85
N PRO A 116 2.14 13.66 16.80
CA PRO A 116 3.06 14.74 16.46
C PRO A 116 4.27 14.83 17.42
N GLU A 117 4.09 14.43 18.68
CA GLU A 117 5.09 14.46 19.75
C GLU A 117 6.22 13.44 19.56
N ARG A 118 5.94 12.26 18.96
CA ARG A 118 6.96 11.24 18.67
C ARG A 118 7.98 11.67 17.62
N GLY A 119 7.63 12.70 16.85
CA GLY A 119 8.50 13.29 15.84
C GLY A 119 8.69 12.45 14.57
N PRO A 120 9.43 12.99 13.59
CA PRO A 120 9.58 12.39 12.26
C PRO A 120 10.38 11.08 12.26
N LEU A 121 11.21 10.83 13.28
CA LEU A 121 11.98 9.59 13.38
C LEU A 121 11.07 8.37 13.57
N TRP A 122 9.99 8.49 14.34
CA TRP A 122 9.00 7.42 14.49
C TRP A 122 8.26 7.14 13.18
N ALA A 123 7.92 8.20 12.43
CA ALA A 123 7.34 8.08 11.10
C ALA A 123 8.29 7.36 10.13
N ALA A 124 9.58 7.70 10.16
CA ALA A 124 10.63 7.04 9.37
C ALA A 124 10.81 5.56 9.75
N ALA A 125 10.74 5.23 11.04
CA ALA A 125 10.83 3.84 11.49
C ALA A 125 9.62 3.01 11.01
N GLY A 126 8.40 3.57 11.13
CA GLY A 126 7.19 2.92 10.63
C GLY A 126 7.22 2.73 9.11
N SER A 127 7.64 3.76 8.36
CA SER A 127 7.78 3.70 6.91
C SER A 127 8.85 2.70 6.46
N PHE A 128 9.98 2.62 7.18
CA PHE A 128 11.03 1.63 6.95
C PHE A 128 10.52 0.21 7.15
N VAL A 129 9.76 -0.05 8.22
CA VAL A 129 9.17 -1.38 8.47
C VAL A 129 8.13 -1.75 7.40
N ILE A 130 7.32 -0.78 6.95
CA ILE A 130 6.41 -0.96 5.80
C ILE A 130 7.19 -1.31 4.54
N GLY A 131 8.29 -0.61 4.26
CA GLY A 131 9.14 -0.89 3.10
C GLY A 131 9.69 -2.32 3.12
N ILE A 132 10.15 -2.81 4.27
CA ILE A 132 10.55 -4.23 4.43
C ILE A 132 9.40 -5.16 4.05
N GLY A 133 8.20 -4.90 4.58
CA GLY A 133 7.00 -5.70 4.27
C GLY A 133 6.66 -5.70 2.79
N MET A 134 6.72 -4.53 2.17
CA MET A 134 6.50 -4.33 0.73
C MET A 134 7.50 -5.11 -0.12
N GLY A 135 8.79 -5.12 0.24
CA GLY A 135 9.81 -5.84 -0.52
C GLY A 135 9.61 -7.35 -0.50
N PHE A 136 9.42 -7.92 0.69
CA PHE A 136 9.15 -9.34 0.81
C PHE A 136 7.87 -9.76 0.10
N CYS A 137 6.77 -9.01 0.27
CA CYS A 137 5.51 -9.31 -0.41
C CYS A 137 5.61 -9.17 -1.93
N SER A 138 6.13 -8.04 -2.42
CA SER A 138 6.19 -7.71 -3.85
C SER A 138 6.99 -8.76 -4.63
N THR A 139 8.19 -9.11 -4.15
CA THR A 139 9.00 -10.16 -4.78
C THR A 139 8.31 -11.51 -4.71
N THR A 140 7.72 -11.86 -3.57
CA THR A 140 7.10 -13.18 -3.38
C THR A 140 5.86 -13.40 -4.22
N PHE A 141 4.96 -12.42 -4.28
CA PHE A 141 3.74 -12.54 -5.06
C PHE A 141 4.04 -12.65 -6.56
N ILE A 142 4.96 -11.83 -7.09
CA ILE A 142 5.34 -11.90 -8.51
C ILE A 142 6.00 -13.24 -8.84
N VAL A 143 7.00 -13.66 -8.07
CA VAL A 143 7.75 -14.89 -8.39
C VAL A 143 6.87 -16.13 -8.20
N SER A 144 5.97 -16.16 -7.21
CA SER A 144 5.04 -17.28 -7.03
C SER A 144 4.03 -17.40 -8.18
N ILE A 145 3.52 -16.28 -8.71
CA ILE A 145 2.66 -16.26 -9.91
C ILE A 145 3.43 -16.78 -11.12
N GLN A 146 4.66 -16.32 -11.33
CA GLN A 146 5.49 -16.76 -12.46
C GLN A 146 5.84 -18.25 -12.38
N ALA A 147 6.04 -18.78 -11.18
CA ALA A 147 6.28 -20.21 -10.95
C ALA A 147 5.02 -21.07 -11.17
N ALA A 148 3.83 -20.50 -11.03
CA ALA A 148 2.55 -21.20 -11.17
C ALA A 148 2.08 -21.34 -12.64
N VAL A 149 2.83 -20.81 -13.61
CA VAL A 149 2.46 -20.81 -15.03
C VAL A 149 3.60 -21.32 -15.93
N PRO A 150 3.28 -21.88 -17.11
CA PRO A 150 4.28 -22.21 -18.12
C PRO A 150 5.07 -20.98 -18.56
N TRP A 151 6.31 -21.19 -19.01
CA TRP A 151 7.22 -20.11 -19.44
C TRP A 151 6.57 -19.16 -20.46
N THR A 152 5.83 -19.71 -21.43
CA THR A 152 5.11 -18.96 -22.47
C THR A 152 4.04 -18.01 -21.92
N LYS A 153 3.47 -18.30 -20.73
CA LYS A 153 2.42 -17.48 -20.09
C LYS A 153 2.97 -16.56 -18.98
N ARG A 154 4.28 -16.59 -18.66
CA ARG A 154 4.88 -15.77 -17.57
C ARG A 154 4.75 -14.27 -17.81
N GLY A 155 4.90 -13.82 -19.05
CA GLY A 155 4.73 -12.42 -19.43
C GLY A 155 3.31 -11.93 -19.10
N ALA A 156 2.30 -12.62 -19.63
CA ALA A 156 0.89 -12.34 -19.37
C ALA A 156 0.57 -12.37 -17.87
N ALA A 157 1.03 -13.38 -17.14
CA ALA A 157 0.79 -13.51 -15.70
C ALA A 157 1.41 -12.35 -14.89
N THR A 158 2.62 -11.92 -15.25
CA THR A 158 3.30 -10.79 -14.59
C THR A 158 2.58 -9.47 -14.87
N SER A 159 2.20 -9.22 -16.14
CA SER A 159 1.43 -8.03 -16.52
C SER A 159 0.09 -7.99 -15.81
N SER A 160 -0.59 -9.13 -15.67
CA SER A 160 -1.82 -9.28 -14.89
C SER A 160 -1.61 -8.89 -13.42
N ALA A 161 -0.54 -9.41 -12.80
CA ALA A 161 -0.20 -9.10 -11.41
C ALA A 161 0.09 -7.61 -11.20
N MET A 162 0.80 -6.97 -12.16
CA MET A 162 1.07 -5.53 -12.12
C MET A 162 -0.17 -4.69 -12.36
N PHE A 163 -1.05 -5.10 -13.28
CA PHE A 163 -2.35 -4.46 -13.48
C PHE A 163 -3.17 -4.47 -12.18
N LEU A 164 -3.28 -5.63 -11.51
CA LEU A 164 -3.96 -5.74 -10.21
C LEU A 164 -3.31 -4.87 -9.14
N ARG A 165 -1.98 -4.74 -9.14
CA ARG A 165 -1.27 -3.84 -8.26
C ARG A 165 -1.65 -2.38 -8.50
N PHE A 166 -1.75 -1.93 -9.75
CA PHE A 166 -2.18 -0.56 -10.08
C PHE A 166 -3.65 -0.32 -9.74
N VAL A 167 -4.53 -1.31 -9.97
CA VAL A 167 -5.92 -1.26 -9.49
C VAL A 167 -5.95 -1.08 -7.97
N GLY A 168 -5.15 -1.86 -7.25
CA GLY A 168 -4.98 -1.72 -5.80
C GLY A 168 -4.53 -0.32 -5.39
N GLN A 169 -3.52 0.25 -6.06
CA GLN A 169 -3.07 1.61 -5.81
C GLN A 169 -4.19 2.64 -6.03
N ALA A 170 -4.92 2.56 -7.14
CA ALA A 170 -6.03 3.46 -7.44
C ALA A 170 -7.15 3.36 -6.39
N LEU A 171 -7.54 2.13 -6.01
CA LEU A 171 -8.53 1.89 -4.96
C LEU A 171 -8.03 2.36 -3.59
N GLY A 172 -6.74 2.18 -3.29
CA GLY A 172 -6.11 2.66 -2.06
C GLY A 172 -6.12 4.18 -1.95
N ALA A 173 -5.72 4.88 -3.02
CA ALA A 173 -5.81 6.34 -3.10
C ALA A 173 -7.25 6.82 -2.91
N ALA A 174 -8.20 6.25 -3.68
CA ALA A 174 -9.60 6.64 -3.63
C ALA A 174 -10.21 6.35 -2.25
N GLY A 175 -9.93 5.18 -1.68
CA GLY A 175 -10.44 4.77 -0.37
C GLY A 175 -9.89 5.63 0.76
N CYS A 176 -8.57 5.84 0.82
CA CYS A 176 -7.95 6.70 1.83
C CYS A 176 -8.40 8.16 1.68
N GLY A 177 -8.49 8.67 0.45
CA GLY A 177 -9.03 10.01 0.17
C GLY A 177 -10.50 10.15 0.57
N ALA A 178 -11.34 9.14 0.29
CA ALA A 178 -12.73 9.12 0.72
C ALA A 178 -12.86 9.11 2.25
N VAL A 179 -12.03 8.33 2.95
CA VAL A 179 -11.99 8.29 4.42
C VAL A 179 -11.55 9.64 5.01
N LEU A 180 -10.51 10.26 4.42
CA LEU A 180 -10.07 11.60 4.81
C LEU A 180 -11.21 12.60 4.61
N ASN A 181 -11.77 12.70 3.41
CA ASN A 181 -12.84 13.63 3.08
C ASN A 181 -14.10 13.43 3.93
N ALA A 182 -14.47 12.17 4.22
CA ALA A 182 -15.57 11.86 5.12
C ALA A 182 -15.29 12.35 6.55
N THR A 183 -14.06 12.16 7.03
CA THR A 183 -13.64 12.65 8.36
C THR A 183 -13.69 14.17 8.44
N LEU A 184 -13.20 14.85 7.38
CA LEU A 184 -13.22 16.30 7.26
C LEU A 184 -14.65 16.85 7.23
N ARG A 185 -15.54 16.29 6.40
CA ARG A 185 -16.95 16.70 6.36
C ARG A 185 -17.67 16.51 7.69
N ALA A 186 -17.41 15.40 8.38
CA ALA A 186 -18.06 15.07 9.64
C ALA A 186 -17.63 16.00 10.80
N HIS A 187 -16.38 16.50 10.80
CA HIS A 187 -15.82 17.23 11.94
C HIS A 187 -15.39 18.67 11.66
N GLY A 188 -15.31 19.07 10.38
CA GLY A 188 -14.79 20.36 9.90
C GLY A 188 -15.75 21.20 9.06
N GLY A 189 -16.94 20.69 8.71
CA GLY A 189 -17.94 21.42 7.92
C GLY A 189 -17.55 21.67 6.46
N PRO A 190 -18.35 22.43 5.68
CA PRO A 190 -18.13 22.65 4.24
C PRO A 190 -16.78 23.33 3.90
N ALA A 191 -16.24 24.14 4.82
CA ALA A 191 -14.96 24.83 4.64
C ALA A 191 -13.73 23.89 4.68
N SER A 192 -13.92 22.62 5.04
CA SER A 192 -12.84 21.63 5.18
C SER A 192 -12.49 20.89 3.89
N GLU A 193 -13.21 21.08 2.78
CA GLU A 193 -12.89 20.40 1.50
C GLU A 193 -11.53 20.81 0.91
N ARG A 194 -11.05 22.02 1.20
CA ARG A 194 -9.70 22.50 0.81
C ARG A 194 -8.68 22.41 1.96
N LEU A 195 -9.01 21.70 3.04
CA LEU A 195 -8.19 21.70 4.26
C LEU A 195 -6.78 21.15 4.02
N ALA A 196 -6.67 20.03 3.30
CA ALA A 196 -5.38 19.41 3.04
C ALA A 196 -4.46 20.36 2.27
N ASP A 197 -4.96 21.00 1.22
CA ASP A 197 -4.17 21.93 0.40
C ASP A 197 -3.71 23.16 1.20
N ARG A 198 -4.60 23.76 1.99
CA ARG A 198 -4.28 24.96 2.80
C ARG A 198 -3.31 24.69 3.95
N VAL A 199 -3.37 23.51 4.57
CA VAL A 199 -2.49 23.13 5.68
C VAL A 199 -1.10 22.73 5.18
N LEU A 200 -1.00 22.21 3.95
CA LEU A 200 0.27 21.85 3.32
C LEU A 200 1.00 23.06 2.72
N ASP A 201 0.28 24.14 2.39
CA ASP A 201 0.88 25.40 1.95
C ASP A 201 1.47 26.19 3.14
N ALA A 202 2.80 26.37 3.12
CA ALA A 202 3.53 27.06 4.17
C ALA A 202 3.14 28.55 4.31
N ALA A 203 2.79 29.22 3.21
CA ALA A 203 2.40 30.62 3.21
C ALA A 203 0.99 30.82 3.77
N GLU A 204 0.05 29.93 3.44
CA GLU A 204 -1.29 29.93 4.05
C GLU A 204 -1.23 29.60 5.53
N ARG A 205 -0.45 28.59 5.91
CA ARG A 205 -0.25 28.18 7.30
C ARG A 205 0.27 29.32 8.19
N ALA A 206 1.21 30.12 7.67
CA ALA A 206 1.78 31.24 8.41
C ALA A 206 0.79 32.41 8.61
N ARG A 207 -0.25 32.49 7.78
CA ARG A 207 -1.29 33.51 7.85
C ARG A 207 -2.48 33.10 8.71
N MET A 208 -2.57 31.83 9.13
CA MET A 208 -3.68 31.34 9.94
C MET A 208 -3.53 31.74 11.42
N PRO A 209 -4.64 32.13 12.07
CA PRO A 209 -4.67 32.26 13.53
C PRO A 209 -4.22 30.96 14.21
N PRO A 210 -3.49 31.01 15.35
CA PRO A 210 -2.97 29.83 16.03
C PRO A 210 -4.05 28.80 16.39
N ASP A 211 -5.22 29.28 16.83
CA ASP A 211 -6.34 28.44 17.25
C ASP A 211 -6.99 27.71 16.05
N GLU A 212 -7.07 28.40 14.90
CA GLU A 212 -7.59 27.81 13.67
C GLU A 212 -6.61 26.76 13.15
N LEU A 213 -5.31 27.07 13.12
CA LEU A 213 -4.27 26.14 12.71
C LEU A 213 -4.25 24.88 13.57
N ALA A 214 -4.31 25.01 14.90
CA ALA A 214 -4.35 23.88 15.81
C ALA A 214 -5.57 22.98 15.57
N ARG A 215 -6.75 23.58 15.34
CA ARG A 215 -7.97 22.84 14.99
C ARG A 215 -7.82 22.11 13.65
N MET A 216 -7.30 22.79 12.63
CA MET A 216 -7.11 22.22 11.29
C MET A 216 -6.11 21.05 11.29
N VAL A 217 -4.98 21.21 12.00
CA VAL A 217 -3.98 20.16 12.20
C VAL A 217 -4.59 18.95 12.92
N GLY A 218 -5.38 19.17 13.98
CA GLY A 218 -6.05 18.09 14.69
C GLY A 218 -7.04 17.32 13.81
N LEU A 219 -7.79 18.01 12.96
CA LEU A 219 -8.70 17.38 12.00
C LEU A 219 -7.97 16.58 10.93
N LEU A 220 -6.88 17.14 10.37
CA LEU A 220 -6.03 16.45 9.41
C LEU A 220 -5.41 15.19 10.05
N ALA A 221 -4.87 15.29 11.26
CA ALA A 221 -4.28 14.16 11.98
C ALA A 221 -5.30 13.03 12.21
N ARG A 222 -6.55 13.36 12.58
CA ARG A 222 -7.65 12.37 12.72
C ARG A 222 -8.01 11.72 11.39
N GLY A 223 -8.13 12.50 10.32
CA GLY A 223 -8.43 11.96 9.00
C GLY A 223 -7.34 11.01 8.49
N LEU A 224 -6.07 11.38 8.69
CA LEU A 224 -4.92 10.56 8.35
C LEU A 224 -4.84 9.29 9.21
N HIS A 225 -5.17 9.38 10.51
CA HIS A 225 -5.27 8.20 11.38
C HIS A 225 -6.31 7.19 10.86
N ASN A 226 -7.48 7.66 10.42
CA ASN A 226 -8.50 6.80 9.82
C ASN A 226 -8.02 6.18 8.49
N ALA A 227 -7.27 6.92 7.67
CA ALA A 227 -6.65 6.37 6.47
C ALA A 227 -5.61 5.28 6.80
N TYR A 228 -4.83 5.44 7.88
CA TYR A 228 -3.90 4.41 8.35
C TYR A 228 -4.62 3.18 8.92
N LEU A 229 -5.83 3.32 9.49
CA LEU A 229 -6.66 2.16 9.87
C LEU A 229 -7.07 1.35 8.65
N LEU A 230 -7.47 2.01 7.57
CA LEU A 230 -7.77 1.34 6.30
C LEU A 230 -6.53 0.62 5.75
N ALA A 231 -5.36 1.29 5.77
CA ALA A 231 -4.11 0.66 5.35
C ALA A 231 -3.73 -0.56 6.23
N ALA A 232 -3.91 -0.47 7.55
CA ALA A 232 -3.68 -1.59 8.46
C ALA A 232 -4.62 -2.77 8.19
N ALA A 233 -5.91 -2.51 7.93
CA ALA A 233 -6.86 -3.54 7.56
C ALA A 233 -6.45 -4.23 6.24
N LEU A 234 -6.02 -3.47 5.23
CA LEU A 234 -5.52 -4.01 3.96
C LEU A 234 -4.22 -4.79 4.14
N ALA A 235 -3.34 -4.38 5.05
CA ALA A 235 -2.14 -5.13 5.41
C ALA A 235 -2.47 -6.49 6.05
N VAL A 236 -3.48 -6.54 6.94
CA VAL A 236 -3.98 -7.79 7.51
C VAL A 236 -4.59 -8.69 6.42
N VAL A 237 -5.33 -8.11 5.47
CA VAL A 237 -5.84 -8.86 4.31
C VAL A 237 -4.69 -9.45 3.49
N SER A 238 -3.63 -8.67 3.22
CA SER A 238 -2.44 -9.18 2.53
C SER A 238 -1.77 -10.33 3.28
N LEU A 239 -1.67 -10.23 4.61
CA LEU A 239 -1.14 -11.30 5.45
C LEU A 239 -2.02 -12.56 5.41
N ALA A 240 -3.34 -12.39 5.44
CA ALA A 240 -4.29 -13.49 5.32
C ALA A 240 -4.20 -14.18 3.95
N LEU A 241 -4.07 -13.41 2.88
CA LEU A 241 -3.88 -13.93 1.52
C LEU A 241 -2.56 -14.71 1.38
N ALA A 242 -1.49 -14.29 2.08
CA ALA A 242 -0.24 -15.04 2.13
C ALA A 242 -0.41 -16.45 2.73
N LEU A 243 -1.39 -16.66 3.63
CA LEU A 243 -1.68 -17.99 4.19
C LEU A 243 -2.28 -18.97 3.17
N LEU A 244 -2.89 -18.46 2.09
CA LEU A 244 -3.45 -19.27 1.01
C LEU A 244 -2.35 -19.89 0.13
N ILE A 245 -1.12 -19.36 0.17
CA ILE A 245 0.01 -19.94 -0.56
C ILE A 245 0.37 -21.30 0.05
N PRO A 246 0.45 -22.39 -0.74
CA PRO A 246 0.81 -23.72 -0.24
C PRO A 246 2.20 -23.73 0.39
N ARG A 247 2.33 -24.37 1.58
CA ARG A 247 3.60 -24.45 2.34
C ARG A 247 4.75 -25.12 1.57
N ARG A 248 4.43 -26.07 0.68
CA ARG A 248 5.43 -26.87 -0.05
C ARG A 248 5.93 -26.21 -1.34
N LEU A 249 5.30 -25.11 -1.75
CA LEU A 249 5.70 -24.41 -2.97
C LEU A 249 7.00 -23.66 -2.68
N SER A 250 8.10 -24.07 -3.32
CA SER A 250 9.39 -23.39 -3.23
C SER A 250 10.11 -23.41 -4.58
N PRO A 251 11.00 -22.42 -4.83
CA PRO A 251 11.77 -22.36 -6.08
C PRO A 251 12.68 -23.57 -6.35
N ARG A 252 12.93 -24.42 -5.35
CA ARG A 252 13.79 -25.61 -5.48
C ARG A 252 13.07 -26.82 -6.09
N HIS A 253 11.74 -26.79 -6.14
CA HIS A 253 10.91 -27.91 -6.62
C HIS A 253 10.00 -27.50 -7.79
N ALA A 254 10.27 -26.36 -8.44
CA ALA A 254 9.48 -25.77 -9.52
C ALA A 254 10.28 -25.72 -10.83
#